data_AF-A0A975BEM5-F1
#
_entry.id   AF-A0A975BEM5-F1
#
_cell.length_a   1.000
_cell.length_b   1.000
_cell.length_c   1.000
_cell.angle_alpha   90.00
_cell.angle_beta   90.00
_cell.angle_gamma   90.00
#
_symmetry.space_group_name_H-M   'P 1'
#
loop_
_entity.id
_entity.type
_entity.pdbx_description
1 polymer ?
#
loop_
_entity_poly.entity_id
_entity_poly.type
_entity_poly.pdbx_seq_one_letter_code
_entity_poly.pdbx_strand_id
1 'polypeptide(L)'
;MNEPLNSPNDYSIFIHQLPDKYSAIKHSTLRYIPLGIKVGKVVGLIIFSNHTILCVQEFLNFEFQVIEGYGYEVSQPRISPDSLPPAEEYCRTSFADKEKFWWYVFSLNSSSS
;
A
#
# COMPACT_ATOMS: atom_id res chain seq x y z
N MET A 1 10.78 15.56 -9.44
CA MET A 1 10.55 14.37 -8.59
C MET A 1 11.28 13.22 -9.27
N ASN A 2 12.02 12.39 -8.55
CA ASN A 2 12.58 11.18 -9.14
C ASN A 2 11.43 10.24 -9.50
N GLU A 3 11.53 9.54 -10.64
CA GLU A 3 10.58 8.50 -11.03
C GLU A 3 10.67 7.35 -10.02
N PRO A 4 9.60 7.06 -9.23
CA PRO A 4 9.70 6.11 -8.11
C PRO A 4 10.07 4.70 -8.54
N LEU A 5 9.71 4.30 -9.76
CA LEU A 5 9.93 2.96 -10.29
C LEU A 5 11.32 2.74 -10.91
N ASN A 6 12.24 3.71 -10.79
CA ASN A 6 13.62 3.56 -11.27
C ASN A 6 14.45 2.57 -10.43
N SER A 7 14.23 2.53 -9.11
CA SER A 7 14.98 1.66 -8.21
C SER A 7 14.22 1.40 -6.91
N PRO A 8 14.57 0.32 -6.18
CA PRO A 8 14.07 0.09 -4.82
C PRO A 8 14.27 1.28 -3.88
N ASN A 9 15.40 1.98 -4.01
CA ASN A 9 15.72 3.13 -3.16
C ASN A 9 14.83 4.33 -3.49
N ASP A 10 14.62 4.62 -4.78
CA ASP A 10 13.74 5.70 -5.21
C ASP A 10 12.29 5.46 -4.76
N TYR A 11 11.81 4.22 -4.85
CA TYR A 11 10.47 3.86 -4.39
C TYR A 11 10.34 3.97 -2.87
N SER A 12 11.35 3.50 -2.13
CA SER A 12 11.39 3.64 -0.67
C SER A 12 11.34 5.10 -0.25
N ILE A 13 12.13 5.98 -0.88
CA ILE A 13 12.08 7.41 -0.62
C ILE A 13 10.70 7.98 -0.96
N PHE A 14 10.12 7.57 -2.10
CA PHE A 14 8.80 8.01 -2.52
C PHE A 14 7.72 7.72 -1.47
N ILE A 15 7.62 6.48 -0.98
CA ILE A 15 6.58 6.10 0.00
C ILE A 15 6.73 6.81 1.35
N HIS A 16 7.96 7.06 1.81
CA HIS A 16 8.20 7.76 3.07
C HIS A 16 7.87 9.26 2.98
N GLN A 17 7.94 9.85 1.78
CA GLN A 17 7.62 11.27 1.55
C GLN A 17 6.14 11.54 1.32
N LEU A 18 5.28 10.50 1.30
CA LEU A 18 3.85 10.69 1.02
C LEU A 18 3.16 11.66 2.01
N PRO A 19 3.36 11.57 3.34
CA PRO A 19 2.76 12.51 4.28
C PRO A 19 3.24 13.96 4.08
N ASP A 20 4.50 14.14 3.69
CA ASP A 20 5.09 15.47 3.47
C ASP A 20 4.57 16.13 2.19
N LYS A 21 4.28 15.31 1.17
CA LYS A 21 3.81 15.78 -0.15
C LYS A 21 2.30 16.01 -0.21
N TYR A 22 1.54 15.22 0.53
CA TYR A 22 0.08 15.21 0.44
C TYR A 22 -0.54 15.47 1.79
N SER A 23 -1.03 16.69 2.01
CA SER A 23 -1.62 17.14 3.28
C SER A 23 -2.86 16.33 3.72
N ALA A 24 -3.51 15.63 2.79
CA ALA A 24 -4.60 14.71 3.08
C ALA A 24 -4.13 13.45 3.82
N ILE A 25 -2.86 13.06 3.70
CA ILE A 25 -2.26 11.91 4.37
C ILE A 25 -1.79 12.34 5.76
N LYS A 26 -2.40 11.75 6.79
CA LYS A 26 -1.99 11.98 8.19
C LYS A 26 -0.90 11.03 8.65
N HIS A 27 -0.96 9.79 8.18
CA HIS A 27 0.00 8.77 8.56
C HIS A 27 0.17 7.75 7.44
N SER A 28 1.36 7.17 7.33
CA SER A 28 1.67 6.10 6.40
C SER A 28 2.52 5.05 7.11
N THR A 29 2.14 3.78 6.96
CA THR A 29 2.92 2.63 7.41
C THR A 29 3.46 1.82 6.23
N LEU A 30 3.44 2.40 5.03
CA LEU A 30 3.94 1.74 3.83
C LEU A 30 5.41 1.37 4.02
N ARG A 31 5.72 0.11 3.72
CA ARG A 31 7.09 -0.39 3.71
C ARG A 31 7.38 -1.18 2.45
N TYR A 32 8.58 -0.99 1.93
CA TYR A 32 9.13 -1.81 0.88
C TYR A 32 9.76 -3.08 1.46
N ILE A 33 9.49 -4.22 0.84
CA ILE A 33 10.02 -5.53 1.19
C ILE A 33 10.72 -6.10 -0.07
N PRO A 34 12.05 -6.27 -0.06
CA PRO A 34 12.75 -6.85 -1.20
C PRO A 34 12.38 -8.34 -1.36
N LEU A 35 12.07 -8.74 -2.59
CA LEU A 35 11.87 -10.14 -2.98
C LEU A 35 12.98 -10.65 -3.91
N GLY A 36 13.83 -9.75 -4.38
CA GLY A 36 14.99 -9.99 -5.23
C GLY A 36 15.72 -8.67 -5.52
N ILE A 37 16.64 -8.68 -6.49
CA ILE A 37 17.45 -7.49 -6.82
C ILE A 37 16.61 -6.38 -7.46
N LYS A 38 15.68 -6.76 -8.36
CA LYS A 38 14.84 -5.85 -9.15
C LYS A 38 13.34 -6.03 -8.89
N VAL A 39 12.97 -6.85 -7.91
CA VAL A 39 11.58 -7.13 -7.56
C VAL A 39 11.35 -7.00 -6.08
N GLY A 40 10.16 -6.52 -5.72
CA GLY A 40 9.77 -6.35 -4.32
C GLY A 40 8.29 -6.16 -4.14
N LYS A 41 7.87 -6.05 -2.88
CA LYS A 41 6.49 -5.82 -2.49
C LYS A 41 6.40 -4.55 -1.66
N VAL A 42 5.30 -3.82 -1.79
CA VAL A 42 4.94 -2.77 -0.84
C VAL A 42 3.66 -3.16 -0.12
N VAL A 43 3.67 -3.02 1.20
CA VAL A 43 2.50 -3.25 2.04
C VAL A 43 2.37 -2.16 3.08
N GLY A 44 1.14 -1.83 3.44
CA GLY A 44 0.87 -0.98 4.58
C GLY A 44 -0.46 -0.26 4.50
N LEU A 45 -0.59 0.75 5.35
CA LEU A 45 -1.76 1.60 5.47
C LEU A 45 -1.38 3.04 5.09
N ILE A 46 -2.33 3.74 4.49
CA ILE A 46 -2.36 5.20 4.46
C ILE A 46 -3.61 5.63 5.23
N ILE A 47 -3.42 6.48 6.23
CA ILE A 47 -4.51 7.06 7.02
C ILE A 47 -4.71 8.50 6.56
N PHE A 48 -5.92 8.81 6.11
CA PHE A 48 -6.29 10.13 5.63
C PHE A 48 -6.93 10.99 6.74
N SER A 49 -6.95 12.30 6.53
CA SER A 49 -7.51 13.29 7.48
C SER A 49 -9.00 13.13 7.77
N ASN A 50 -9.74 12.49 6.86
CA ASN A 50 -11.16 12.18 7.02
C ASN A 50 -11.41 10.81 7.69
N HIS A 51 -10.38 10.22 8.32
CA HIS A 51 -10.43 8.89 8.95
C HIS A 51 -10.69 7.74 7.96
N THR A 52 -10.55 7.99 6.65
CA THR A 52 -10.49 6.90 5.66
C THR A 52 -9.12 6.25 5.69
N ILE A 53 -9.08 4.95 5.46
CA ILE A 53 -7.86 4.15 5.40
C ILE A 53 -7.77 3.50 4.04
N LEU A 54 -6.60 3.61 3.41
CA LEU A 54 -6.21 2.85 2.24
C LEU A 54 -5.22 1.77 2.64
N CYS A 55 -5.64 0.52 2.51
CA CYS A 55 -4.75 -0.62 2.51
C CYS A 55 -4.08 -0.73 1.14
N VAL A 56 -2.75 -0.80 1.15
CA VAL A 56 -1.93 -0.93 -0.05
C VAL A 56 -1.20 -2.26 -0.02
N GLN A 57 -1.29 -2.98 -1.12
CA GLN A 57 -0.44 -4.11 -1.44
C GLN A 57 -0.01 -3.99 -2.90
N GLU A 58 1.28 -3.88 -3.18
CA GLU A 58 1.81 -3.75 -4.54
C GLU A 58 2.95 -4.75 -4.75
N PHE A 59 3.06 -5.27 -5.97
CA PHE A 59 4.19 -6.04 -6.47
C PHE A 59 4.91 -5.20 -7.52
N LEU A 60 6.16 -4.90 -7.27
CA LEU A 60 6.98 -3.98 -8.05
C LEU A 60 8.01 -4.75 -8.86
N ASN A 61 8.15 -4.39 -10.13
CA ASN A 61 9.24 -4.82 -10.98
C ASN A 61 9.98 -3.59 -11.51
N PHE A 62 11.18 -3.37 -10.97
CA PHE A 62 12.05 -2.25 -11.31
C PHE A 62 12.86 -2.48 -12.59
N GLU A 63 12.91 -3.70 -13.11
CA GLU A 63 13.50 -3.97 -14.43
C GLU A 63 12.60 -3.42 -15.53
N PHE A 64 11.28 -3.63 -15.40
CA PHE A 64 10.28 -3.11 -16.33
C PHE A 64 9.67 -1.77 -15.92
N GLN A 65 10.01 -1.25 -14.74
CA GLN A 65 9.46 -0.02 -14.17
C GLN A 65 7.93 -0.04 -14.07
N VAL A 66 7.36 -1.15 -13.62
CA VAL A 66 5.91 -1.37 -13.51
C VAL A 66 5.50 -1.88 -12.13
N ILE A 67 4.23 -1.65 -11.81
CA ILE A 67 3.53 -2.38 -10.74
C ILE A 67 2.86 -3.58 -11.41
N GLU A 68 3.42 -4.78 -11.23
CA GLU A 68 2.94 -6.02 -11.86
C GLU A 68 1.64 -6.55 -11.26
N GLY A 69 1.37 -6.17 -10.01
CA GLY A 69 0.14 -6.52 -9.32
C GLY A 69 -0.12 -5.56 -8.18
N TYR A 70 -1.38 -5.29 -7.90
CA TYR A 70 -1.77 -4.42 -6.80
C TYR A 70 -3.11 -4.83 -6.18
N GLY A 71 -3.27 -4.45 -4.92
CA GLY A 71 -4.46 -4.57 -4.12
C GLY A 71 -4.62 -3.27 -3.34
N TYR A 72 -5.69 -2.54 -3.62
CA TYR A 72 -6.06 -1.32 -2.92
C TYR A 72 -7.42 -1.54 -2.27
N GLU A 73 -7.52 -1.30 -0.97
CA GLU A 73 -8.80 -1.36 -0.27
C GLU A 73 -9.02 -0.06 0.51
N VAL A 74 -10.16 0.58 0.26
CA VAL A 74 -10.58 1.79 0.96
C VAL A 74 -11.64 1.41 1.98
N SER A 75 -11.40 1.77 3.24
CA SER A 75 -12.30 1.49 4.35
C SER A 75 -12.30 2.61 5.38
N GLN A 76 -13.27 2.56 6.29
CA GLN A 76 -13.31 3.41 7.47
C GLN A 76 -13.31 2.51 8.71
N PRO A 77 -12.38 2.72 9.66
CA PRO A 77 -12.39 1.99 10.92
C PRO A 77 -13.55 2.46 11.79
N ARG A 78 -14.12 1.53 12.57
CA ARG A 78 -15.09 1.84 13.64
C ARG A 78 -14.41 2.11 14.99
N ILE A 79 -13.08 1.99 15.01
CA ILE A 79 -12.21 2.20 16.16
C ILE A 79 -11.34 3.44 15.94
N SER A 80 -10.78 3.97 17.03
CA SER A 80 -9.85 5.10 16.96
C SER A 80 -8.62 4.76 16.10
N PRO A 81 -8.09 5.70 15.29
CA PRO A 81 -6.84 5.51 14.54
C PRO A 81 -5.66 5.07 15.41
N ASP A 82 -5.59 5.54 16.65
CA ASP A 82 -4.52 5.19 17.61
C ASP A 82 -4.62 3.74 18.12
N SER A 83 -5.77 3.09 17.89
CA SER A 83 -6.04 1.70 18.29
C SER A 83 -6.07 0.75 17.10
N LEU A 84 -5.66 1.21 15.91
CA LEU A 84 -5.59 0.35 14.73
C LEU A 84 -4.54 -0.75 14.93
N PRO A 85 -4.87 -2.00 14.60
CA PRO A 85 -3.86 -3.04 14.58
C PRO A 85 -2.86 -2.81 13.42
N PRO A 86 -1.74 -3.55 13.39
CA PRO A 86 -0.81 -3.52 12.29
C PRO A 86 -1.47 -3.77 10.93
N ALA A 87 -0.86 -3.28 9.86
CA ALA A 87 -1.39 -3.35 8.50
C ALA A 87 -1.74 -4.79 8.05
N GLU A 88 -0.97 -5.78 8.48
CA GLU A 88 -1.13 -7.20 8.16
C GLU A 88 -2.41 -7.81 8.74
N GLU A 89 -2.93 -7.21 9.81
CA GLU A 89 -4.19 -7.58 10.43
C GLU A 89 -5.33 -6.74 9.89
N TYR A 90 -5.17 -5.41 9.87
CA TYR A 90 -6.22 -4.50 9.39
C TYR A 90 -6.58 -4.75 7.92
N CYS A 91 -5.60 -5.00 7.04
CA CYS A 91 -5.82 -5.20 5.61
C CYS A 91 -6.32 -6.58 5.22
N ARG A 92 -6.61 -7.46 6.18
CA ARG A 92 -7.23 -8.74 5.88
C ARG A 92 -8.60 -8.53 5.24
N THR A 93 -8.97 -9.45 4.35
CA THR A 93 -10.28 -9.43 3.69
C THR A 93 -11.42 -9.44 4.70
N SER A 94 -11.26 -10.16 5.82
CA SER A 94 -12.18 -10.18 6.95
C SER A 94 -11.56 -9.48 8.16
N PHE A 95 -11.99 -8.25 8.44
CA PHE A 95 -11.73 -7.53 9.68
C PHE A 95 -13.07 -6.93 10.14
N ALA A 96 -13.51 -7.26 11.35
CA ALA A 96 -14.87 -7.00 11.81
C ALA A 96 -15.14 -5.50 12.06
N ASP A 97 -14.10 -4.75 12.44
CA ASP A 97 -14.23 -3.37 12.91
C ASP A 97 -13.92 -2.32 11.83
N LYS A 98 -14.19 -2.66 10.55
CA LYS A 98 -14.12 -1.70 9.44
C LYS A 98 -15.31 -1.81 8.51
N GLU A 99 -15.69 -0.66 7.96
CA GLU A 99 -16.63 -0.57 6.85
C GLU A 99 -15.85 -0.41 5.55
N LYS A 100 -16.04 -1.33 4.59
CA LYS A 100 -15.36 -1.29 3.30
C LYS A 100 -16.18 -0.50 2.29
N PHE A 101 -15.55 0.45 1.63
CA PHE A 101 -16.17 1.23 0.56
C PHE A 101 -15.85 0.67 -0.82
N TRP A 102 -14.56 0.42 -1.09
CA TRP A 102 -14.08 0.02 -2.41
C TRP A 102 -12.87 -0.89 -2.29
N TRP A 103 -12.73 -1.83 -3.23
CA TRP A 103 -11.52 -2.63 -3.37
C TRP A 103 -11.18 -2.86 -4.85
N TYR A 104 -9.90 -2.77 -5.19
CA TYR A 104 -9.38 -3.05 -6.51
C TYR A 104 -8.22 -4.02 -6.38
N VAL A 105 -8.34 -5.16 -7.06
CA VAL A 105 -7.26 -6.16 -7.11
C VAL A 105 -6.94 -6.41 -8.57
N PHE A 106 -5.69 -6.21 -8.91
CA PHE A 106 -5.11 -6.63 -10.17
C PHE A 106 -3.93 -7.55 -9.85
N SER A 107 -4.00 -8.76 -10.36
CA SER A 107 -2.85 -9.65 -10.43
C SER A 107 -2.71 -10.03 -11.87
N LEU A 108 -1.51 -9.86 -12.45
CA LEU A 108 -1.18 -10.58 -13.66
C LEU A 108 -1.28 -12.08 -13.30
N ASN A 109 -2.33 -12.73 -13.77
CA ASN A 109 -2.42 -14.19 -13.70
C ASN A 109 -1.18 -14.74 -14.39
N SER A 110 -0.31 -15.46 -13.67
CA SER A 110 0.47 -16.52 -14.29
C SER A 110 -0.53 -17.60 -14.68
N SER A 111 -1.16 -17.41 -15.84
CA SER A 111 -1.83 -18.49 -16.56
C SER A 111 -0.75 -19.51 -16.91
N SER A 112 -0.52 -20.48 -16.03
CA SER A 112 0.19 -21.70 -16.37
C SER A 112 -0.87 -22.79 -16.47
N SER A 113 -1.13 -23.14 -17.72
CA SER A 113 -1.87 -24.32 -18.16
C SER A 113 -1.25 -25.62 -17.66
#